data_AF-A0A7D6ZDH0-F1
#
_entry.id   AF-A0A7D6ZDH0-F1
#
_cell.length_a   1.000
_cell.length_b   1.000
_cell.length_c   1.000
_cell.angle_alpha   90.00
_cell.angle_beta   90.00
_cell.angle_gamma   90.00
#
_symmetry.space_group_name_H-M   'P 1'
#
loop_
_entity.id
_entity.type
_entity.pdbx_description
1 polymer ?
#
loop_
_entity_poly.entity_id
_entity_poly.type
_entity_poly.pdbx_seq_one_letter_code
_entity_poly.pdbx_strand_id
1 'polypeptide(L)'
;MGAHEQIGVTPFHSSGSLRGFLISGRWPDSTKEWAQLLVIAVRVASLPGLLPTTTVFGAREELPEDPQPGMVGLVMAEGTVLGEEALQPGRFAQHVPPALIMLHPPRETRPSLPECSGAASGCLLLPGLPHLGLEHRAAWVETDVDGTVTSMVSRVGVDPISDPDTAVLAMLLAA
;
A
#
# COMPACT_ATOMS: atom_id res chain seq x y z
N MET A 1 -18.95 21.03 -9.76
CA MET A 1 -18.16 20.09 -8.93
C MET A 1 -17.00 19.63 -9.78
N GLY A 2 -15.82 20.21 -9.53
CA GLY A 2 -14.66 20.07 -10.40
C GLY A 2 -13.91 18.77 -10.13
N ALA A 3 -13.27 18.21 -11.16
CA ALA A 3 -12.41 17.03 -11.08
C ALA A 3 -11.28 17.12 -10.04
N HIS A 4 -11.06 18.29 -9.44
CA HIS A 4 -10.07 18.56 -8.38
C HIS A 4 -10.48 18.07 -6.98
N GLU A 5 -11.73 17.62 -6.74
CA GLU A 5 -12.14 17.09 -5.43
C GLU A 5 -11.97 15.57 -5.29
N GLN A 6 -11.85 14.84 -6.39
CA GLN A 6 -11.80 13.37 -6.39
C GLN A 6 -10.36 12.86 -6.43
N ILE A 7 -10.11 11.73 -5.77
CA ILE A 7 -8.83 11.04 -5.80
C ILE A 7 -8.86 10.06 -6.97
N GLY A 8 -8.05 10.31 -7.99
CA GLY A 8 -7.81 9.36 -9.07
C GLY A 8 -6.66 8.43 -8.74
N VAL A 9 -6.81 7.14 -9.03
CA VAL A 9 -5.77 6.12 -8.83
C VAL A 9 -5.62 5.34 -10.13
N THR A 10 -4.43 5.38 -10.74
CA THR A 10 -4.15 4.66 -11.99
C THR A 10 -2.95 3.74 -11.80
N PRO A 11 -3.12 2.40 -11.85
CA PRO A 11 -1.99 1.49 -11.76
C PRO A 11 -1.12 1.58 -13.02
N PHE A 12 0.18 1.40 -12.87
CA PHE A 12 1.10 1.25 -13.99
C PHE A 12 2.11 0.14 -13.72
N HIS A 13 2.55 -0.49 -14.79
CA HIS A 13 3.45 -1.63 -14.74
C HIS A 13 4.61 -1.44 -15.72
N SER A 14 5.70 -2.15 -15.48
CA SER A 14 6.83 -2.24 -16.39
C SER A 14 7.28 -3.68 -16.47
N SER A 15 7.50 -4.18 -17.69
CA SER A 15 7.92 -5.56 -17.95
C SER A 15 6.99 -6.60 -17.31
N GLY A 16 5.68 -6.34 -17.31
CA GLY A 16 4.65 -7.23 -16.75
C GLY A 16 4.49 -7.18 -15.23
N SER A 17 5.31 -6.41 -14.50
CA SER A 17 5.23 -6.27 -13.04
C SER A 17 4.70 -4.89 -12.63
N LEU A 18 3.80 -4.87 -11.64
CA LEU A 18 3.25 -3.66 -11.04
C LEU A 18 4.39 -2.79 -10.49
N ARG A 19 4.46 -1.54 -10.94
CA ARG A 19 5.46 -0.58 -10.48
C ARG A 19 4.89 0.48 -9.57
N GLY A 20 3.58 0.65 -9.55
CA GLY A 20 2.95 1.58 -8.65
C GLY A 20 1.60 2.06 -9.13
N PHE A 21 1.18 3.17 -8.52
CA PHE A 21 -0.06 3.86 -8.78
C PHE A 21 0.20 5.36 -8.91
N LEU A 22 -0.32 5.96 -9.96
CA LEU A 22 -0.38 7.40 -10.14
C LEU A 22 -1.59 7.94 -9.41
N ILE A 23 -1.37 8.99 -8.60
CA ILE A 23 -2.41 9.69 -7.86
C ILE A 23 -2.71 11.01 -8.57
N SER A 24 -3.99 11.27 -8.86
CA SER A 24 -4.45 12.48 -9.54
C SER A 24 -5.60 13.16 -8.80
N GLY A 25 -5.83 14.44 -9.10
CA GLY A 25 -6.82 15.28 -8.41
C GLY A 25 -6.28 15.82 -7.09
N ARG A 26 -6.33 15.02 -6.02
CA ARG A 26 -5.75 15.34 -4.70
C ARG A 26 -5.21 14.10 -3.98
N TRP A 27 -4.34 14.32 -2.99
CA TRP A 27 -3.89 13.27 -2.09
C TRP A 27 -5.02 12.82 -1.14
N PRO A 28 -5.08 11.52 -0.75
CA PRO A 28 -5.89 11.07 0.37
C PRO A 28 -5.50 11.78 1.66
N ASP A 29 -6.49 12.32 2.37
CA ASP A 29 -6.27 13.13 3.58
C ASP A 29 -6.67 12.41 4.88
N SER A 30 -7.32 11.25 4.76
CA SER A 30 -7.85 10.49 5.89
C SER A 30 -7.53 9.01 5.77
N THR A 31 -7.52 8.30 6.90
CA THR A 31 -7.32 6.84 6.94
C THR A 31 -8.32 6.10 6.05
N LYS A 32 -9.56 6.62 5.97
CA LYS A 32 -10.61 6.03 5.13
C LYS A 32 -10.24 6.10 3.65
N GLU A 33 -9.79 7.26 3.17
CA GLU A 33 -9.42 7.45 1.77
C GLU A 33 -8.20 6.63 1.39
N TRP A 34 -7.21 6.56 2.28
CA TRP A 34 -6.08 5.67 2.11
C TRP A 34 -6.49 4.18 2.09
N ALA A 35 -7.43 3.78 2.95
CA ALA A 35 -7.95 2.42 2.93
C ALA A 35 -8.74 2.11 1.64
N GLN A 36 -9.42 3.10 1.05
CA GLN A 36 -10.06 2.95 -0.27
C GLN A 36 -9.02 2.80 -1.40
N LEU A 37 -7.91 3.54 -1.34
CA LEU A 37 -6.78 3.33 -2.24
C LEU A 37 -6.19 1.92 -2.07
N LEU A 38 -6.03 1.44 -0.83
CA LEU A 38 -5.59 0.07 -0.56
C LEU A 38 -6.52 -0.97 -1.20
N VAL A 39 -7.85 -0.78 -1.16
CA VAL A 39 -8.80 -1.67 -1.85
C VAL A 39 -8.49 -1.74 -3.35
N ILE A 40 -8.24 -0.60 -4.00
CA ILE A 40 -7.87 -0.59 -5.43
C ILE A 40 -6.55 -1.33 -5.64
N ALA A 41 -5.57 -1.10 -4.77
CA ALA A 41 -4.25 -1.72 -4.86
C ALA A 41 -4.30 -3.25 -4.70
N VAL A 42 -5.08 -3.77 -3.74
CA VAL A 42 -5.25 -5.22 -3.54
C VAL A 42 -5.99 -5.87 -4.69
N ARG A 43 -7.01 -5.21 -5.26
CA ARG A 43 -7.69 -5.70 -6.48
C ARG A 43 -6.79 -5.76 -7.70
N VAL A 44 -5.82 -4.85 -7.80
CA VAL A 44 -4.80 -4.89 -8.85
C VAL A 44 -3.78 -6.00 -8.55
N ALA A 45 -3.44 -6.20 -7.27
CA ALA A 45 -2.55 -7.27 -6.81
C ALA A 45 -3.11 -8.68 -7.02
N SER A 46 -4.45 -8.85 -7.07
CA SER A 46 -5.08 -10.13 -7.35
C SER A 46 -4.94 -10.57 -8.81
N LEU A 47 -4.56 -9.66 -9.72
CA LEU A 47 -4.34 -9.99 -11.13
C LEU A 47 -3.12 -10.92 -11.28
N PRO A 48 -3.29 -12.12 -11.84
CA PRO A 48 -2.21 -13.09 -11.98
C PRO A 48 -1.00 -12.52 -12.74
N GLY A 49 0.20 -12.72 -12.18
CA GLY A 49 1.46 -12.34 -12.80
C GLY A 49 1.87 -10.88 -12.62
N LEU A 50 0.98 -10.02 -12.11
CA LEU A 50 1.27 -8.60 -11.95
C LEU A 50 2.16 -8.30 -10.74
N LEU A 51 2.01 -9.07 -9.67
CA LEU A 51 2.92 -9.06 -8.52
C LEU A 51 3.64 -10.41 -8.44
N PRO A 52 4.97 -10.44 -8.62
CA PRO A 52 5.71 -11.67 -8.44
C PRO A 52 5.61 -12.12 -6.98
N THR A 53 6.01 -11.29 -6.01
CA THR A 53 6.00 -11.67 -4.58
C THR A 53 5.49 -10.52 -3.74
N THR A 54 5.39 -10.73 -2.44
CA THR A 54 5.03 -9.69 -1.47
C THR A 54 5.95 -8.48 -1.63
N THR A 55 5.36 -7.34 -1.98
CA THR A 55 6.06 -6.13 -2.39
C THR A 55 5.58 -4.94 -1.56
N VAL A 56 6.53 -4.11 -1.13
CA VAL A 56 6.27 -2.86 -0.41
C VAL A 56 6.26 -1.71 -1.40
N PHE A 57 5.28 -0.83 -1.23
CA PHE A 57 5.09 0.38 -1.99
C PHE A 57 5.15 1.60 -1.06
N GLY A 58 5.87 2.63 -1.46
CA GLY A 58 6.00 3.89 -0.74
C GLY A 58 5.30 5.03 -1.47
N ALA A 59 4.53 5.83 -0.74
CA ALA A 59 3.99 7.07 -1.26
C ALA A 59 5.11 8.12 -1.45
N ARG A 60 5.10 8.80 -2.59
CA ARG A 60 6.07 9.84 -2.97
C ARG A 60 5.30 11.08 -3.42
N GLU A 61 5.47 12.17 -2.69
CA GLU A 61 4.89 13.48 -3.02
C GLU A 61 5.65 14.20 -4.14
N GLU A 62 6.90 13.81 -4.37
CA GLU A 62 7.75 14.32 -5.44
C GLU A 62 7.23 13.86 -6.81
N LEU A 63 6.94 14.84 -7.67
CA LEU A 63 6.49 14.61 -9.04
C LEU A 63 7.69 14.34 -9.97
N PRO A 64 7.50 13.51 -11.03
CA PRO A 64 8.50 13.35 -12.07
C PRO A 64 8.69 14.65 -12.86
N GLU A 65 9.78 14.75 -13.63
CA GLU A 65 10.11 15.94 -14.43
C GLU A 65 9.02 16.32 -15.44
N ASP A 66 8.33 15.32 -16.02
CA ASP A 66 7.20 15.50 -16.94
C ASP A 66 5.93 14.83 -16.36
N PRO A 67 5.21 15.51 -15.45
CA PRO A 67 4.04 14.94 -14.80
C PRO A 67 2.82 14.95 -15.74
N GLN A 68 2.03 13.88 -15.68
CA GLN A 68 0.75 13.85 -16.40
C GLN A 68 -0.20 14.93 -15.85
N PRO A 69 -1.09 15.52 -16.68
CA PRO A 69 -2.02 16.54 -16.23
C PRO A 69 -2.86 16.08 -15.02
N GLY A 70 -2.85 16.89 -13.95
CA GLY A 70 -3.60 16.61 -12.72
C GLY A 70 -2.96 15.57 -11.79
N MET A 71 -1.77 15.08 -12.11
CA MET A 71 -0.97 14.25 -11.21
C MET A 71 -0.55 15.03 -9.97
N VAL A 72 -0.78 14.45 -8.80
CA VAL A 72 -0.39 15.02 -7.50
C VAL A 72 0.63 14.17 -6.76
N GLY A 73 0.86 12.93 -7.21
CA GLY A 73 1.90 12.09 -6.64
C GLY A 73 1.88 10.64 -7.10
N LEU A 74 2.70 9.83 -6.46
CA LEU A 74 2.93 8.42 -6.80
C LEU A 74 2.90 7.54 -5.56
N VAL A 75 2.48 6.30 -5.75
CA VAL A 75 2.77 5.19 -4.83
C VAL A 75 3.63 4.20 -5.60
N MET A 76 4.92 4.13 -5.29
CA MET A 76 5.93 3.41 -6.07
C MET A 76 6.30 2.09 -5.40
N ALA A 77 6.56 1.04 -6.18
CA ALA A 77 7.21 -0.17 -5.68
C ALA A 77 8.63 0.17 -5.19
N GLU A 78 8.92 -0.14 -3.93
CA GLU A 78 10.20 0.14 -3.29
C GLU A 78 11.11 -1.10 -3.26
N GLY A 79 10.51 -2.28 -3.11
CA GLY A 79 11.22 -3.55 -3.07
C GLY A 79 10.35 -4.66 -2.47
N THR A 80 10.91 -5.85 -2.36
CA THR A 80 10.21 -7.02 -1.83
C THR A 80 10.45 -7.17 -0.33
N VAL A 81 9.67 -8.04 0.32
CA VAL A 81 9.94 -8.42 1.73
C VAL A 81 11.03 -9.48 1.83
N LEU A 82 11.10 -10.39 0.84
CA LEU A 82 12.05 -11.48 0.77
C LEU A 82 12.72 -11.52 -0.61
N GLY A 83 13.91 -12.12 -0.68
CA GLY A 83 14.65 -12.31 -1.93
C GLY A 83 15.72 -11.24 -2.17
N GLU A 84 16.20 -11.16 -3.41
CA GLU A 84 17.32 -10.27 -3.79
C GLU A 84 16.96 -8.78 -3.75
N GLU A 85 15.70 -8.44 -4.02
CA GLU A 85 15.16 -7.07 -3.94
C GLU A 85 14.61 -6.74 -2.54
N ALA A 86 14.98 -7.54 -1.52
CA ALA A 86 14.45 -7.38 -0.17
C ALA A 86 14.89 -6.06 0.47
N LEU A 87 13.90 -5.31 0.94
CA LEU A 87 14.14 -4.07 1.67
C LEU A 87 14.81 -4.35 3.01
N GLN A 88 15.83 -3.56 3.31
CA GLN A 88 16.55 -3.64 4.58
C GLN A 88 15.81 -2.89 5.69
N PRO A 89 15.92 -3.32 6.95
CA PRO A 89 15.47 -2.53 8.10
C PRO A 89 16.01 -1.09 8.04
N GLY A 90 15.18 -0.12 8.44
CA GLY A 90 15.54 1.30 8.43
C GLY A 90 15.74 1.92 7.05
N ARG A 91 15.31 1.26 5.97
CA ARG A 91 15.38 1.80 4.60
C ARG A 91 14.85 3.24 4.50
N PHE A 92 13.81 3.56 5.25
CA PHE A 92 13.12 4.84 5.23
C PHE A 92 13.40 5.72 6.46
N ALA A 93 14.38 5.35 7.30
CA ALA A 93 14.70 6.07 8.53
C ALA A 93 15.05 7.55 8.30
N GLN A 94 15.67 7.87 7.15
CA GLN A 94 16.06 9.25 6.81
C GLN A 94 14.96 10.05 6.13
N HIS A 95 14.03 9.39 5.44
CA HIS A 95 12.93 10.01 4.71
C HIS A 95 11.71 9.11 4.79
N VAL A 96 10.83 9.41 5.75
CA VAL A 96 9.64 8.62 6.06
C VAL A 96 8.55 8.93 5.03
N PRO A 97 8.10 7.95 4.22
CA PRO A 97 6.96 8.13 3.32
C PRO A 97 5.68 8.45 4.11
N PRO A 98 4.75 9.26 3.58
CA PRO A 98 3.48 9.53 4.24
C PRO A 98 2.58 8.29 4.34
N ALA A 99 2.82 7.29 3.50
CA ALA A 99 2.19 5.98 3.56
C ALA A 99 3.13 4.89 3.02
N LEU A 100 3.06 3.72 3.65
CA LEU A 100 3.61 2.47 3.14
C LEU A 100 2.48 1.47 2.90
N ILE A 101 2.55 0.73 1.80
CA ILE A 101 1.60 -0.33 1.47
C ILE A 101 2.39 -1.62 1.25
N MET A 102 1.94 -2.73 1.83
CA MET A 102 2.41 -4.07 1.52
C MET A 102 1.31 -4.79 0.76
N LEU A 103 1.63 -5.34 -0.42
CA LEU A 103 0.68 -6.13 -1.21
C LEU A 103 1.18 -7.56 -1.32
N HIS A 104 0.30 -8.51 -1.02
CA HIS A 104 0.55 -9.94 -1.15
C HIS A 104 -0.20 -10.48 -2.38
N PRO A 105 0.48 -11.16 -3.32
CA PRO A 105 -0.20 -11.82 -4.42
C PRO A 105 -1.01 -13.04 -3.93
N PRO A 106 -1.95 -13.56 -4.74
CA PRO A 106 -2.74 -14.75 -4.43
C PRO A 106 -1.98 -15.95 -3.87
N ARG A 107 -0.78 -16.18 -4.40
CA ARG A 107 0.08 -17.32 -4.04
C ARG A 107 0.74 -17.21 -2.66
N GLU A 108 0.73 -16.02 -2.06
CA GLU A 108 1.38 -15.72 -0.78
C GLU A 108 0.39 -15.22 0.28
N THR A 109 -0.89 -15.10 -0.06
CA THR A 109 -1.95 -14.75 0.87
C THR A 109 -2.55 -16.01 1.48
N ARG A 110 -2.78 -15.98 2.80
CA ARG A 110 -3.63 -16.96 3.48
C ARG A 110 -4.96 -16.28 3.79
N PRO A 111 -6.04 -16.59 3.05
CA PRO A 111 -7.32 -15.91 3.25
C PRO A 111 -7.88 -16.18 4.64
N SER A 112 -8.58 -15.19 5.19
CA SER A 112 -9.31 -15.34 6.45
C SER A 112 -10.51 -16.29 6.32
N LEU A 113 -11.08 -16.41 5.11
CA LEU A 113 -12.20 -17.30 4.80
C LEU A 113 -11.75 -18.49 3.93
N PRO A 114 -12.04 -19.75 4.30
CA PRO A 114 -11.62 -20.93 3.53
C PRO A 114 -12.10 -20.94 2.07
N GLU A 115 -13.29 -20.40 1.79
CA GLU A 115 -13.88 -20.33 0.46
C GLU A 115 -13.18 -19.34 -0.48
N CYS A 116 -12.32 -18.46 0.05
CA CYS A 116 -11.60 -17.44 -0.71
C CYS A 116 -10.17 -17.88 -1.08
N SER A 117 -9.96 -19.17 -1.38
CA SER A 117 -8.66 -19.67 -1.86
C SER A 117 -8.20 -18.90 -3.10
N GLY A 118 -6.94 -18.46 -3.12
CA GLY A 118 -6.42 -17.56 -4.16
C GLY A 118 -6.75 -16.08 -3.95
N ALA A 119 -7.19 -15.70 -2.75
CA ALA A 119 -7.34 -14.31 -2.36
C ALA A 119 -6.03 -13.52 -2.45
N ALA A 120 -6.10 -12.23 -2.79
CA ALA A 120 -5.00 -11.31 -2.55
C ALA A 120 -5.27 -10.51 -1.26
N SER A 121 -4.21 -10.00 -0.66
CA SER A 121 -4.32 -9.19 0.55
C SER A 121 -3.32 -8.04 0.55
N GLY A 122 -3.56 -7.06 1.41
CA GLY A 122 -2.60 -6.00 1.62
C GLY A 122 -2.83 -5.24 2.91
N CYS A 123 -1.76 -4.61 3.35
CA CYS A 123 -1.69 -3.79 4.55
C CYS A 123 -1.22 -2.38 4.17
N LEU A 124 -1.82 -1.38 4.78
CA LEU A 124 -1.42 0.02 4.72
C LEU A 124 -0.95 0.42 6.11
N LEU A 125 0.22 1.06 6.18
CA LEU A 125 0.69 1.80 7.35
C LEU A 125 0.77 3.29 7.01
N LEU A 126 0.08 4.11 7.79
CA LEU A 126 0.25 5.56 7.83
C LEU A 126 1.11 5.89 9.06
N PRO A 127 2.39 6.26 8.87
CA PRO A 127 3.28 6.57 9.98
C PRO A 127 2.74 7.74 10.81
N GLY A 128 2.70 7.53 12.13
CA GLY A 128 2.47 8.60 13.09
C GLY A 128 3.79 9.19 13.60
N LEU A 129 3.67 10.14 14.51
CA LEU A 129 4.76 10.65 15.35
C LEU A 129 4.34 10.45 16.81
N PRO A 130 4.50 9.23 17.38
CA PRO A 130 3.95 8.91 18.70
C PRO A 130 4.47 9.81 19.82
N HIS A 131 5.72 10.28 19.70
CA HIS A 131 6.32 11.23 20.63
C HIS A 131 5.66 12.62 20.61
N LEU A 132 4.88 12.94 19.57
CA LEU A 132 4.02 14.12 19.47
C LEU A 132 2.53 13.79 19.68
N GLY A 133 2.20 12.56 20.11
CA GLY A 133 0.82 12.10 20.26
C GLY A 133 0.11 11.82 18.93
N LEU A 134 0.84 11.77 17.81
CA LEU A 134 0.28 11.38 16.52
C LEU A 134 0.44 9.87 16.36
N GLU A 135 -0.67 9.15 16.49
CA GLU A 135 -0.68 7.69 16.46
C GLU A 135 -0.46 7.11 15.06
N HIS A 136 0.11 5.91 15.00
CA HIS A 136 0.12 5.12 13.77
C HIS A 136 -1.31 4.70 13.42
N ARG A 137 -1.61 4.69 12.12
CA ARG A 137 -2.90 4.26 11.60
C ARG A 137 -2.63 3.19 10.56
N ALA A 138 -3.50 2.20 10.48
CA ALA A 138 -3.32 1.12 9.51
C ALA A 138 -4.65 0.65 8.94
N ALA A 139 -4.59 0.00 7.79
CA ALA A 139 -5.72 -0.71 7.22
C ALA A 139 -5.27 -2.03 6.60
N TRP A 140 -6.15 -3.01 6.59
CA TRP A 140 -5.94 -4.32 5.99
C TRP A 140 -7.12 -4.64 5.10
N VAL A 141 -6.84 -5.19 3.92
CA VAL A 141 -7.85 -5.56 2.94
C VAL A 141 -7.53 -6.95 2.42
N GLU A 142 -8.57 -7.77 2.28
CA GLU A 142 -8.54 -9.01 1.52
C GLU A 142 -9.56 -8.96 0.38
N THR A 143 -9.21 -9.57 -0.75
CA THR A 143 -10.13 -9.79 -1.86
C THR A 143 -10.12 -11.24 -2.27
N ASP A 144 -11.24 -11.76 -2.77
CA ASP A 144 -11.25 -13.06 -3.45
C ASP A 144 -10.55 -13.01 -4.83
N VAL A 145 -10.58 -14.14 -5.54
CA VAL A 145 -9.96 -14.29 -6.87
C VAL A 145 -10.57 -13.36 -7.93
N ASP A 146 -11.84 -12.98 -7.77
CA ASP A 146 -12.54 -12.06 -8.66
C ASP A 146 -12.27 -10.58 -8.31
N GLY A 147 -11.52 -10.34 -7.23
CA GLY A 147 -11.24 -9.01 -6.71
C GLY A 147 -12.43 -8.41 -5.95
N THR A 148 -13.36 -9.24 -5.46
CA THR A 148 -14.41 -8.82 -4.52
C THR A 148 -13.80 -8.67 -3.14
N VAL A 149 -14.07 -7.55 -2.45
CA VAL A 149 -13.57 -7.34 -1.09
C VAL A 149 -14.28 -8.27 -0.12
N THR A 150 -13.51 -9.10 0.59
CA THR A 150 -14.02 -10.07 1.57
C THR A 150 -13.79 -9.60 3.00
N SER A 151 -12.75 -8.79 3.23
CA SER A 151 -12.46 -8.16 4.51
C SER A 151 -11.85 -6.77 4.30
N MET A 152 -12.24 -5.83 5.16
CA MET A 152 -11.64 -4.51 5.24
C MET A 152 -11.66 -4.03 6.69
N VAL A 153 -10.49 -3.77 7.25
CA VAL A 153 -10.32 -3.26 8.62
C VAL A 153 -9.48 -1.99 8.55
N SER A 154 -9.90 -0.94 9.27
CA SER A 154 -9.14 0.30 9.39
C SER A 154 -9.09 0.71 10.86
N ARG A 155 -7.92 1.10 11.36
CA ARG A 155 -7.69 1.43 12.77
C ARG A 155 -6.78 2.64 12.93
N VAL A 156 -7.00 3.35 14.03
CA VAL A 156 -6.17 4.42 14.58
C VAL A 156 -5.62 3.93 15.92
N GLY A 157 -4.41 4.35 16.31
CA GLY A 157 -3.79 3.88 17.55
C GLY A 157 -3.23 2.47 17.46
N VAL A 158 -2.76 2.07 16.27
CA VAL A 158 -2.25 0.71 16.04
C VAL A 158 -0.86 0.58 16.67
N ASP A 159 -0.66 -0.46 17.47
CA ASP A 159 0.67 -0.93 17.84
C ASP A 159 1.25 -1.73 16.65
N PRO A 160 2.29 -1.22 15.95
CA PRO A 160 2.75 -1.85 14.72
C PRO A 160 3.29 -3.28 14.91
N ILE A 161 3.70 -3.68 16.12
CA ILE A 161 4.20 -5.04 16.36
C ILE A 161 3.08 -6.07 16.59
N SER A 162 1.81 -5.63 16.65
CA SER A 162 0.66 -6.52 16.89
C SER A 162 0.20 -7.31 15.67
N ASP A 163 0.69 -6.96 14.48
CA ASP A 163 0.38 -7.59 13.20
C ASP A 163 1.67 -7.71 12.36
N PRO A 164 1.91 -8.86 11.69
CA PRO A 164 3.16 -9.10 10.98
C PRO A 164 3.43 -8.09 9.87
N ASP A 165 2.41 -7.64 9.13
CA ASP A 165 2.60 -6.73 8.01
C ASP A 165 2.94 -5.34 8.53
N THR A 166 2.22 -4.85 9.55
CA THR A 166 2.57 -3.57 10.18
C THR A 166 3.93 -3.63 10.87
N ALA A 167 4.35 -4.79 11.39
CA ALA A 167 5.65 -4.95 12.02
C ALA A 167 6.78 -4.83 11.00
N VAL A 168 6.64 -5.47 9.83
CA VAL A 168 7.60 -5.31 8.72
C VAL A 168 7.63 -3.86 8.26
N LEU A 169 6.47 -3.24 8.01
CA LEU A 169 6.43 -1.84 7.56
C LEU A 169 7.05 -0.89 8.59
N ALA A 170 6.81 -1.09 9.88
CA ALA A 170 7.43 -0.29 10.93
C ALA A 170 8.95 -0.53 11.05
N MET A 171 9.42 -1.76 10.87
CA MET A 171 10.84 -2.08 10.84
C MET A 171 11.58 -1.33 9.72
N LEU A 172 10.93 -1.09 8.57
CA LEU A 172 11.52 -0.30 7.48
C LEU A 172 11.66 1.19 7.83
N LEU A 173 10.88 1.68 8.79
CA LEU A 173 10.92 3.07 9.28
C LEU A 173 11.88 3.25 10.47
N ALA A 174 12.13 2.20 11.24
CA ALA A 174 12.94 2.24 12.45
C ALA A 174 14.43 2.49 12.15
N ALA A 175 15.05 3.43 12.86
CA ALA A 175 16.47 3.78 12.77
C ALA A 175 17.30 3.08 13.85
#